data_AF-A0A8S3I2W9-F1
#
_entry.id   AF-A0A8S3I2W9-F1
#
_cell.length_a   1.000
_cell.length_b   1.000
_cell.length_c   1.000
_cell.angle_alpha   90.00
_cell.angle_beta   90.00
_cell.angle_gamma   90.00
#
_symmetry.space_group_name_H-M   'P 1'
#
loop_
_entity.id
_entity.type
_entity.pdbx_description
1 polymer ?
#
loop_
_entity_poly.entity_id
_entity_poly.type
_entity_poly.pdbx_seq_one_letter_code
_entity_poly.pdbx_strand_id
1 'polypeptide(L)'
;MVVNMKNGNNLSAKAAELVAHYCDNLLRKSSKISTESEIEEKLVNAIIIFNYLEDKDYFQRCYQKMLARRLIYQHSASIDAEEFMLTKLKESCGYEFTAKLARMFQDMKISDDLNVKFLEYLKSESKLCVQNQTMPNLVGLDFNIHVLQASSNMSSLYSVKEYISLGQFMAH
;
A
#
# COMPACT_ATOMS: atom_id res chain seq x y z
N MET A 1 27.76 20.40 -34.80
CA MET A 1 26.90 20.40 -33.60
C MET A 1 25.59 19.73 -33.95
N VAL A 2 25.37 18.48 -33.52
CA VAL A 2 24.00 17.95 -33.36
C VAL A 2 24.04 17.18 -32.05
N VAL A 3 23.55 17.83 -31.00
CA VAL A 3 23.42 17.24 -29.68
C VAL A 3 22.21 16.30 -29.74
N ASN A 4 22.46 15.03 -29.44
CA ASN A 4 21.48 13.96 -29.38
C ASN A 4 20.34 14.32 -28.41
N MET A 5 19.17 14.69 -28.93
CA MET A 5 17.94 14.88 -28.14
C MET A 5 17.13 13.59 -28.09
N LYS A 6 17.44 12.74 -27.12
CA LYS A 6 16.55 11.69 -26.61
C LYS A 6 16.61 11.68 -25.09
N ASN A 7 16.02 12.66 -24.40
CA ASN A 7 15.93 12.61 -22.94
C ASN A 7 14.70 13.29 -22.28
N GLY A 8 13.72 13.78 -23.07
CA GLY A 8 12.53 14.45 -22.51
C GLY A 8 11.61 13.54 -21.70
N ASN A 9 11.27 12.36 -22.24
CA ASN A 9 10.34 11.42 -21.57
C ASN A 9 10.89 10.80 -20.28
N ASN A 10 12.21 10.76 -20.09
CA ASN A 10 12.79 10.18 -18.87
C ASN A 10 12.70 11.12 -17.66
N LEU A 11 12.73 12.43 -17.86
CA LEU A 11 12.78 13.40 -16.75
C LEU A 11 11.42 13.56 -16.07
N SER A 12 10.33 13.69 -16.85
CA SER A 12 8.98 13.81 -16.30
C SER A 12 8.54 12.52 -15.59
N ALA A 13 8.77 11.35 -16.20
CA ALA A 13 8.55 10.06 -15.56
C ALA A 13 9.40 9.90 -14.28
N LYS A 14 10.65 10.38 -14.28
CA LYS A 14 11.50 10.33 -13.09
C LYS A 14 10.99 11.25 -11.97
N ALA A 15 10.50 12.44 -12.30
CA ALA A 15 9.90 13.35 -11.33
C ALA A 15 8.66 12.71 -10.68
N ALA A 16 7.77 12.12 -11.50
CA ALA A 16 6.60 11.39 -11.02
C ALA A 16 6.97 10.23 -10.09
N GLU A 17 7.98 9.44 -10.45
CA GLU A 17 8.51 8.38 -9.59
C GLU A 17 9.04 8.92 -8.25
N LEU A 18 9.81 10.01 -8.28
CA LEU A 18 10.41 10.60 -7.08
C LEU A 18 9.34 11.11 -6.11
N VAL A 19 8.28 11.76 -6.59
CA VAL A 19 7.17 12.21 -5.74
C VAL A 19 6.46 10.99 -5.13
N ALA A 20 6.21 9.93 -5.90
CA ALA A 20 5.61 8.70 -5.37
C ALA A 20 6.48 8.06 -4.28
N HIS A 21 7.80 7.99 -4.49
CA HIS A 21 8.75 7.49 -3.51
C HIS A 21 8.83 8.35 -2.25
N TYR A 22 8.76 9.67 -2.40
CA TYR A 22 8.74 10.58 -1.28
C TYR A 22 7.52 10.33 -0.37
N CYS A 23 6.33 10.21 -0.97
CA CYS A 23 5.11 9.87 -0.23
C CYS A 23 5.21 8.49 0.44
N ASP A 24 5.73 7.46 -0.26
CA ASP A 24 5.94 6.13 0.34
C ASP A 24 6.86 6.17 1.56
N ASN A 25 7.93 6.95 1.50
CA ASN A 25 8.87 7.09 2.63
C ASN A 25 8.22 7.75 3.84
N LEU A 26 7.36 8.76 3.63
CA LEU A 26 6.62 9.43 4.72
C LEU A 26 5.60 8.49 5.38
N LEU A 27 4.97 7.61 4.58
CA LEU A 27 3.88 6.76 5.04
C LEU A 27 4.34 5.41 5.61
N ARG A 28 5.65 5.13 5.67
CA ARG A 28 6.19 3.89 6.26
C ARG A 28 6.47 4.01 7.75
N LYS A 29 6.28 2.91 8.50
CA LYS A 29 6.63 2.79 9.93
C LYS A 29 8.07 3.18 10.28
N SER A 30 9.00 3.07 9.34
CA SER A 30 10.42 3.42 9.53
C SER A 30 10.77 4.86 9.13
N SER A 31 9.79 5.68 8.74
CA SER A 31 10.04 7.11 8.55
C SER A 31 10.47 7.68 9.91
N LYS A 32 11.49 8.55 9.91
CA LYS A 32 12.06 9.19 11.12
C LYS A 32 10.93 9.68 12.05
N ILE A 33 11.20 9.77 13.36
CA ILE A 33 10.26 10.27 14.40
C ILE A 33 9.77 11.69 14.02
N SER A 34 8.78 11.76 13.14
CA SER A 34 8.06 12.96 12.75
C SER A 34 6.67 12.81 13.33
N THR A 35 6.14 13.90 13.84
CA THR A 35 4.76 13.93 14.32
C THR A 35 3.78 13.72 13.17
N GLU A 36 2.58 13.23 13.46
CA GLU A 36 1.54 13.02 12.43
C GLU A 36 1.22 14.31 11.68
N SER A 37 1.16 15.45 12.39
CA SER A 37 0.96 16.77 11.79
C SER A 37 2.07 17.17 10.81
N GLU A 38 3.34 16.88 11.13
CA GLU A 38 4.45 17.12 10.18
C GLU A 38 4.35 16.24 8.93
N ILE A 39 3.89 15.00 9.09
CA ILE A 39 3.69 14.08 7.96
C ILE A 39 2.60 14.63 7.05
N GLU A 40 1.45 15.03 7.60
CA GLU A 40 0.36 15.63 6.84
C GLU A 40 0.80 16.88 6.08
N GLU A 41 1.54 17.79 6.72
CA GLU A 41 2.06 18.99 6.07
C GLU A 41 2.98 18.64 4.88
N LYS A 42 3.88 17.66 5.07
CA LYS A 42 4.77 17.19 4.00
C LYS A 42 4.00 16.51 2.86
N LEU A 43 2.92 15.80 3.15
CA LEU A 43 2.04 15.19 2.15
C LEU A 43 1.28 16.25 1.36
N VAL A 44 0.79 17.32 2.01
CA VAL A 44 0.18 18.46 1.32
C VAL A 44 1.18 19.11 0.36
N ASN A 45 2.42 19.32 0.80
CA ASN A 45 3.48 19.84 -0.07
C ASN A 45 3.79 18.90 -1.24
N ALA A 46 3.78 17.58 -1.03
CA ALA A 46 3.94 16.61 -2.10
C ALA A 46 2.80 16.67 -3.13
N ILE A 47 1.56 16.92 -2.68
CA ILE A 47 0.39 17.11 -3.54
C ILE A 47 0.51 18.37 -4.40
N ILE A 48 1.04 19.46 -3.83
CA ILE A 48 1.33 20.68 -4.60
C ILE A 48 2.28 20.35 -5.75
N ILE A 49 3.39 19.65 -5.49
CA ILE A 49 4.34 19.25 -6.53
C ILE A 49 3.68 18.30 -7.54
N PHE A 50 2.89 17.34 -7.07
CA PHE A 50 2.15 16.40 -7.91
C PHE A 50 1.23 17.11 -8.92
N ASN A 51 0.61 18.24 -8.55
CA ASN A 51 -0.26 18.99 -9.46
C ASN A 51 0.47 19.55 -10.69
N TYR A 52 1.79 19.77 -10.60
CA TYR A 52 2.64 20.21 -11.71
C TYR A 52 3.19 19.06 -12.56
N LEU A 53 2.94 17.81 -12.19
CA LEU A 53 3.42 16.67 -12.99
C LEU A 53 2.59 16.51 -14.26
N GLU A 54 3.30 16.25 -15.37
CA GLU A 54 2.69 15.90 -16.66
C GLU A 54 2.30 14.41 -16.68
N ASP A 55 3.19 13.52 -16.21
CA ASP A 55 2.99 12.06 -16.21
C ASP A 55 2.24 11.52 -14.97
N LYS A 56 1.01 12.00 -14.73
CA LYS A 56 0.19 11.58 -13.57
C LYS A 56 -0.17 10.09 -13.56
N ASP A 57 -0.36 9.49 -14.73
CA ASP A 57 -0.62 8.04 -14.86
C ASP A 57 0.58 7.20 -14.42
N TYR A 58 1.80 7.69 -14.66
CA TYR A 58 3.02 7.01 -14.23
C TYR A 58 3.16 7.11 -12.70
N PHE A 59 2.94 8.30 -12.12
CA PHE A 59 2.83 8.47 -10.67
C PHE A 59 1.83 7.49 -10.07
N GLN A 60 0.62 7.40 -10.64
CA GLN A 60 -0.45 6.53 -10.15
C GLN A 60 -0.01 5.07 -10.08
N ARG A 61 0.64 4.56 -11.13
CA ARG A 61 1.14 3.17 -11.18
C ARG A 61 2.21 2.92 -10.13
N CYS A 62 3.17 3.83 -9.98
CA CYS A 62 4.21 3.74 -8.96
C CYS A 62 3.59 3.76 -7.56
N TYR A 63 2.73 4.74 -7.27
CA TYR A 63 2.07 4.90 -5.97
C TYR A 63 1.22 3.68 -5.62
N GLN A 64 0.40 3.17 -6.55
CA GLN A 64 -0.44 1.99 -6.35
C GLN A 64 0.38 0.74 -6.01
N LYS A 65 1.52 0.55 -6.68
CA LYS A 65 2.44 -0.56 -6.40
C LYS A 65 3.00 -0.47 -4.98
N MET A 66 3.41 0.73 -4.56
CA MET A 66 3.99 0.95 -3.24
C MET A 66 2.96 0.81 -2.12
N LEU A 67 1.77 1.38 -2.31
CA LEU A 67 0.64 1.21 -1.39
C LEU A 67 0.29 -0.27 -1.20
N ALA A 68 0.21 -1.04 -2.29
CA ALA A 68 -0.08 -2.48 -2.20
C ALA A 68 0.91 -3.20 -1.28
N ARG A 69 2.20 -2.91 -1.43
CA ARG A 69 3.25 -3.48 -0.57
C ARG A 69 3.03 -3.07 0.89
N ARG A 70 2.78 -1.79 1.14
CA ARG A 70 2.59 -1.31 2.52
C ARG A 70 1.39 -1.95 3.20
N LEU A 71 0.26 -2.10 2.49
CA LEU A 71 -0.95 -2.74 3.02
C LEU A 71 -0.74 -4.24 3.28
N ILE A 72 -0.19 -4.97 2.32
CA ILE A 72 0.03 -6.43 2.44
C ILE A 72 1.02 -6.75 3.57
N TYR A 73 2.10 -5.99 3.69
CA TYR A 73 3.11 -6.22 4.72
C TYR A 73 2.82 -5.47 6.03
N GLN A 74 1.70 -4.77 6.13
CA GLN A 74 1.35 -3.91 7.28
C GLN A 74 2.50 -2.95 7.67
N HIS A 75 3.16 -2.36 6.67
CA HIS A 75 4.29 -1.44 6.83
C HIS A 75 3.89 0.04 6.86
N SER A 76 2.59 0.34 6.76
CA SER A 76 2.05 1.71 6.90
C SER A 76 2.23 2.23 8.33
N ALA A 77 2.64 3.49 8.46
CA ALA A 77 2.83 4.16 9.76
C ALA A 77 1.50 4.37 10.50
N SER A 78 0.50 4.87 9.77
CA SER A 78 -0.88 5.10 10.24
C SER A 78 -1.82 4.86 9.07
N ILE A 79 -2.97 4.23 9.34
CA ILE A 79 -4.04 4.07 8.33
C ILE A 79 -4.71 5.42 8.07
N ASP A 80 -4.82 6.27 9.09
CA ASP A 80 -5.43 7.60 8.96
C ASP A 80 -4.60 8.49 8.03
N ALA A 81 -3.27 8.45 8.14
CA ALA A 81 -2.37 9.16 7.23
C ALA A 81 -2.47 8.65 5.77
N GLU A 82 -2.73 7.36 5.58
CA GLU A 82 -2.92 6.76 4.25
C GLU A 82 -4.27 7.18 3.64
N GLU A 83 -5.34 7.19 4.44
CA GLU A 83 -6.66 7.70 4.03
C GLU A 83 -6.64 9.22 3.76
N PHE A 84 -5.87 9.98 4.53
CA PHE A 84 -5.63 11.40 4.30
C PHE A 84 -4.99 11.63 2.93
N MET A 85 -3.90 10.91 2.61
CA MET A 85 -3.24 11.03 1.32
C MET A 85 -4.16 10.63 0.15
N LEU A 86 -4.95 9.56 0.32
CA LEU A 86 -5.97 9.17 -0.67
C LEU A 86 -6.97 10.30 -0.92
N THR A 87 -7.43 10.95 0.15
CA THR A 87 -8.37 12.07 0.06
C THR A 87 -7.77 13.24 -0.72
N LYS A 88 -6.50 13.59 -0.48
CA LYS A 88 -5.82 14.66 -1.22
C LYS A 88 -5.60 14.34 -2.70
N LEU A 89 -5.29 13.09 -3.03
CA LEU A 89 -5.22 12.65 -4.43
C LEU A 89 -6.59 12.71 -5.11
N LYS A 90 -7.66 12.36 -4.40
CA LYS A 90 -9.03 12.43 -4.91
C LYS A 90 -9.48 13.86 -5.15
N GLU A 91 -9.17 14.79 -4.24
CA GLU A 91 -9.42 16.22 -4.42
C GLU A 91 -8.68 16.77 -5.65
N SER A 92 -7.45 16.32 -5.89
CA SER A 92 -6.59 16.86 -6.94
C SER A 92 -6.87 16.29 -8.34
N CYS A 93 -7.22 15.01 -8.45
CA CYS A 93 -7.37 14.31 -9.74
C CYS A 93 -8.69 13.55 -9.90
N GLY A 94 -9.58 13.65 -8.93
CA GLY A 94 -10.92 13.08 -8.99
C GLY A 94 -11.02 11.61 -8.61
N TYR A 95 -12.24 11.10 -8.74
CA TYR A 95 -12.60 9.75 -8.30
C TYR A 95 -11.98 8.65 -9.15
N GLU A 96 -11.99 8.80 -10.48
CA GLU A 96 -11.48 7.77 -11.40
C GLU A 96 -9.99 7.47 -11.17
N PHE A 97 -9.21 8.52 -10.88
CA PHE A 97 -7.79 8.40 -10.54
C PHE A 97 -7.56 7.59 -9.26
N THR A 98 -8.44 7.73 -8.27
CA THR A 98 -8.27 7.12 -6.94
C THR A 98 -9.08 5.83 -6.74
N ALA A 99 -9.93 5.44 -7.70
CA ALA A 99 -10.85 4.32 -7.56
C ALA A 99 -10.17 2.99 -7.19
N LYS A 100 -9.01 2.70 -7.80
CA LYS A 100 -8.22 1.49 -7.47
C LYS A 100 -7.65 1.55 -6.05
N LEU A 101 -7.09 2.70 -5.67
CA LEU A 101 -6.52 2.90 -4.33
C LEU A 101 -7.59 2.74 -3.26
N ALA A 102 -8.76 3.38 -3.44
CA ALA A 102 -9.90 3.26 -2.53
C ALA A 102 -10.36 1.81 -2.37
N ARG A 103 -10.41 1.05 -3.47
CA ARG A 103 -10.77 -0.38 -3.44
C ARG A 103 -9.75 -1.21 -2.65
N MET A 104 -8.46 -0.88 -2.69
CA MET A 104 -7.44 -1.57 -1.90
C MET A 104 -7.68 -1.42 -0.39
N PHE A 105 -8.11 -0.24 0.09
CA PHE A 105 -8.50 -0.07 1.50
C PHE A 105 -9.76 -0.86 1.85
N GLN A 106 -10.74 -0.91 0.95
CA GLN A 106 -11.94 -1.73 1.15
C GLN A 106 -11.59 -3.22 1.27
N ASP A 107 -10.70 -3.72 0.41
CA ASP A 107 -10.20 -5.10 0.45
C ASP A 107 -9.52 -5.41 1.80
N MET A 108 -8.75 -4.46 2.36
CA MET A 108 -8.15 -4.61 3.70
C MET A 108 -9.20 -4.67 4.81
N LYS A 109 -10.17 -3.76 4.82
CA LYS A 109 -11.24 -3.75 5.83
C LYS A 109 -12.07 -5.05 5.79
N ILE A 110 -12.40 -5.54 4.59
CA ILE A 110 -13.11 -6.81 4.41
C ILE A 110 -12.25 -7.99 4.89
N SER A 111 -10.96 -7.98 4.57
CA SER A 111 -10.03 -9.03 5.01
C SER A 111 -9.97 -9.12 6.53
N ASP A 112 -9.88 -7.98 7.21
CA ASP A 112 -9.83 -7.92 8.67
C ASP A 112 -11.14 -8.42 9.31
N ASP A 113 -12.30 -8.01 8.78
CA ASP A 113 -13.61 -8.50 9.24
C ASP A 113 -13.77 -10.02 9.05
N LEU A 114 -13.30 -10.56 7.92
CA LEU A 114 -13.29 -12.00 7.69
C LEU A 114 -12.35 -12.75 8.64
N ASN A 115 -11.17 -12.19 8.93
CA ASN A 115 -10.23 -12.75 9.91
C ASN A 115 -10.88 -12.82 11.30
N VAL A 116 -11.57 -11.76 11.73
CA VAL A 116 -12.29 -11.75 13.02
C VAL A 116 -13.37 -12.84 13.05
N LYS A 117 -14.23 -12.89 12.04
CA LYS A 117 -15.30 -13.91 11.94
C LYS A 117 -14.75 -15.33 11.92
N PHE A 118 -13.64 -15.56 11.23
CA PHE A 118 -12.98 -16.86 11.19
C PHE A 118 -12.42 -17.26 12.56
N LEU A 119 -11.77 -16.32 13.27
CA LEU A 119 -11.29 -16.56 14.63
C LEU A 119 -12.44 -16.81 15.62
N GLU A 120 -13.56 -16.11 15.48
CA GLU A 120 -14.76 -16.36 16.28
C GLU A 120 -15.37 -17.75 16.01
N TYR A 121 -15.45 -18.13 14.74
CA TYR A 121 -15.88 -19.47 14.35
C TYR A 121 -14.99 -20.54 14.97
N LEU A 122 -13.66 -20.42 14.86
CA LEU A 122 -12.72 -21.35 15.49
C LEU A 122 -12.87 -21.43 17.00
N LYS A 123 -13.08 -20.29 17.68
CA LYS A 123 -13.37 -20.26 19.13
C LYS A 123 -14.66 -20.99 19.46
N SER A 124 -15.69 -20.86 18.64
CA SER A 124 -16.98 -21.53 18.85
C SER A 124 -16.90 -23.04 18.66
N GLU A 125 -16.18 -23.52 17.64
CA GLU A 125 -15.94 -24.95 17.39
C GLU A 125 -14.99 -25.55 18.43
N SER A 126 -13.98 -24.80 18.90
CA SER A 126 -13.09 -25.27 19.96
C SER A 126 -13.79 -25.51 21.31
N LYS A 127 -15.00 -24.94 21.53
CA LYS A 127 -15.84 -25.27 22.69
C LYS A 127 -16.42 -26.68 22.62
N LEU A 128 -16.48 -27.32 21.46
CA LEU A 128 -16.84 -28.74 21.33
C LEU A 128 -15.68 -29.67 21.72
N CYS A 129 -14.46 -29.14 21.85
CA CYS A 129 -13.23 -29.91 22.08
C CYS A 129 -12.58 -29.62 23.43
N VAL A 130 -13.30 -29.22 24.49
CA VAL A 130 -12.71 -29.19 25.84
C VAL A 130 -13.75 -29.61 26.89
N GLN A 131 -13.85 -30.92 27.11
CA GLN A 131 -14.21 -31.39 28.45
C GLN A 131 -13.01 -31.45 29.40
N ASN A 132 -11.75 -31.40 28.97
CA ASN A 132 -10.61 -31.27 29.88
C ASN A 132 -9.37 -30.76 29.14
N GLN A 133 -8.69 -29.76 29.73
CA GLN A 133 -7.44 -29.09 29.31
C GLN A 133 -7.59 -27.80 28.48
N THR A 134 -7.32 -26.68 29.15
CA THR A 134 -7.11 -25.34 28.59
C THR A 134 -6.03 -25.35 27.53
N MET A 135 -6.38 -24.98 26.30
CA MET A 135 -5.41 -24.66 25.24
C MET A 135 -5.46 -23.17 24.94
N PRO A 136 -4.42 -22.38 25.30
CA PRO A 136 -4.38 -20.95 24.99
C PRO A 136 -4.08 -20.64 23.52
N ASN A 137 -3.74 -21.61 22.67
CA ASN A 137 -3.39 -21.41 21.26
C ASN A 137 -3.57 -22.73 20.51
N LEU A 138 -4.53 -22.82 19.60
CA LEU A 138 -4.85 -24.09 18.95
C LEU A 138 -3.76 -24.60 17.98
N VAL A 139 -2.81 -23.77 17.53
CA VAL A 139 -1.71 -24.26 16.66
C VAL A 139 -0.39 -23.46 16.71
N GLY A 140 -0.31 -22.34 17.45
CA GLY A 140 0.87 -21.44 17.36
C GLY A 140 1.07 -20.81 15.97
N LEU A 141 0.04 -20.84 15.12
CA LEU A 141 0.02 -20.25 13.79
C LEU A 141 -0.88 -19.01 13.82
N ASP A 142 -0.29 -17.84 13.60
CA ASP A 142 -1.04 -16.63 13.27
C ASP A 142 -1.47 -16.72 11.80
N PHE A 143 -2.77 -16.92 11.57
CA PHE A 143 -3.35 -16.87 10.24
C PHE A 143 -3.81 -15.44 9.94
N ASN A 144 -3.17 -14.80 8.97
CA ASN A 144 -3.60 -13.51 8.43
C ASN A 144 -4.04 -13.71 6.97
N ILE A 145 -5.36 -13.68 6.72
CA ILE A 145 -5.93 -13.88 5.38
C ILE A 145 -6.14 -12.50 4.76
N HIS A 146 -5.55 -12.28 3.58
CA HIS A 146 -5.82 -11.11 2.76
C HIS A 146 -6.67 -11.51 1.55
N VAL A 147 -7.94 -11.10 1.55
CA VAL A 147 -8.86 -11.26 0.42
C VAL A 147 -8.75 -10.03 -0.47
N LEU A 148 -8.03 -10.17 -1.58
CA LEU A 148 -7.72 -9.09 -2.52
C LEU A 148 -8.46 -9.28 -3.84
N GLN A 149 -9.18 -8.26 -4.32
CA GLN A 149 -9.78 -8.34 -5.66
C GLN A 149 -8.71 -8.27 -6.76
N ALA A 150 -8.87 -9.13 -7.77
CA ALA A 150 -7.92 -9.24 -8.88
C ALA A 150 -7.80 -7.94 -9.70
N SER A 151 -8.85 -7.17 -9.93
CA SER A 151 -8.77 -5.98 -10.80
C SER A 151 -8.02 -4.79 -10.21
N SER A 152 -8.03 -4.62 -8.88
CA SER A 152 -7.32 -3.56 -8.14
C SER A 152 -5.89 -3.96 -7.79
N ASN A 153 -5.68 -5.22 -7.39
CA ASN A 153 -4.40 -5.65 -6.82
C ASN A 153 -3.54 -6.47 -7.77
N MET A 154 -4.09 -7.12 -8.79
CA MET A 154 -3.34 -8.12 -9.56
C MET A 154 -2.18 -7.52 -10.35
N SER A 155 -2.33 -6.34 -10.97
CA SER A 155 -1.22 -5.64 -11.63
C SER A 155 -0.11 -5.24 -10.65
N SER A 156 -0.49 -4.78 -9.46
CA SER A 156 0.44 -4.45 -8.38
C SER A 156 1.14 -5.71 -7.85
N LEU A 157 0.39 -6.80 -7.64
CA LEU A 157 0.88 -8.08 -7.14
C LEU A 157 1.83 -8.76 -8.13
N TYR A 158 1.59 -8.71 -9.45
CA TYR A 158 2.54 -9.22 -10.45
C TYR A 158 3.87 -8.48 -10.36
N SER A 159 3.84 -7.15 -10.27
CA SER A 159 5.05 -6.34 -10.17
C SER A 159 5.76 -6.48 -8.81
N VAL A 160 5.04 -6.87 -7.76
CA VAL A 160 5.61 -7.22 -6.43
C VAL A 160 6.26 -8.60 -6.47
N LYS A 161 5.59 -9.61 -7.05
CA LYS A 161 6.14 -10.96 -7.25
C LYS A 161 7.43 -10.93 -8.08
N GLU A 162 7.46 -10.13 -9.14
CA GLU A 162 8.65 -9.97 -9.99
C GLU A 162 9.82 -9.34 -9.20
N TYR A 163 9.56 -8.36 -8.33
CA TYR A 163 10.57 -7.79 -7.44
C TYR A 163 11.05 -8.73 -6.33
N ILE A 164 10.16 -9.56 -5.76
CA ILE A 164 10.55 -10.58 -4.78
C ILE A 164 11.42 -11.65 -5.47
N SER A 165 11.00 -12.10 -6.66
CA SER A 165 11.78 -13.04 -7.48
C SER A 165 13.16 -12.49 -7.85
N LEU A 166 13.26 -11.19 -8.16
CA LEU A 166 14.54 -10.53 -8.45
C LEU A 166 15.39 -10.29 -7.18
N GLY A 167 14.77 -9.94 -6.06
CA GLY A 167 15.46 -9.74 -4.78
C GLY A 167 16.04 -11.04 -4.20
N GLN A 168 15.38 -12.19 -4.46
CA GLN A 168 15.91 -13.51 -4.10
C GLN A 168 17.05 -13.97 -5.01
N PHE A 169 17.15 -13.43 -6.24
CA PHE A 169 18.22 -13.73 -7.19
C PHE A 169 19.49 -12.89 -6.98
N MET A 170 19.39 -11.73 -6.31
CA MET A 170 20.54 -10.86 -6.02
C MET A 170 21.18 -11.10 -4.64
N ALA A 171 20.64 -12.03 -3.85
CA ALA A 171 21.16 -12.38 -2.53
C ALA A 171 22.11 -13.59 -2.55
N HIS A 172 22.64 -13.97 -3.73
CA HIS A 172 23.50 -15.14 -3.89
C HIS A 172 24.70 -14.90 -4.80
#